data_AF-A0A973XTH2-F1
#
_entry.id   AF-A0A973XTH2-F1
#
_cell.length_a   1.000
_cell.length_b   1.000
_cell.length_c   1.000
_cell.angle_alpha   90.00
_cell.angle_beta   90.00
_cell.angle_gamma   90.00
#
_symmetry.space_group_name_H-M   'P 1'
#
loop_
_entity.id
_entity.type
_entity.pdbx_description
1 polymer ?
#
loop_
_entity_poly.entity_id
_entity_poly.type
_entity_poly.pdbx_seq_one_letter_code
_entity_poly.pdbx_strand_id
1 'polypeptide(L)'
;MADVWVLHRTPAPATDTSAASSVLVRADTISLLRANEYSVKAGQHGATTVVLADSVDGDDALPLDFHIELVAAVARARRAARNGDEDQVVIAELSRTGGWEWNVHPLAELR
;
A
#
# COMPACT_ATOMS: atom_id res chain seq x y z
N MET A 1 -10.39 3.46 -18.19
CA MET A 1 -10.76 3.78 -16.79
C MET A 1 -9.46 3.74 -16.03
N ALA A 2 -9.12 4.80 -15.31
CA ALA A 2 -7.89 4.88 -14.54
C ALA A 2 -7.77 3.72 -13.55
N ASP A 3 -6.55 3.21 -13.43
CA ASP A 3 -6.22 2.07 -12.58
C ASP A 3 -5.98 2.52 -11.13
N VAL A 4 -6.13 1.57 -10.20
CA VAL A 4 -5.76 1.77 -8.81
C VAL A 4 -4.64 0.81 -8.46
N TRP A 5 -3.57 1.36 -7.90
CA TRP A 5 -2.38 0.65 -7.52
C TRP A 5 -2.18 0.73 -6.00
N VAL A 6 -1.55 -0.28 -5.43
CA VAL A 6 -1.05 -0.26 -4.06
C VAL A 6 0.46 -0.31 -4.14
N LEU A 7 1.13 0.70 -3.58
CA LEU A 7 2.58 0.82 -3.57
C LEU A 7 3.10 0.49 -2.18
N HIS A 8 4.03 -0.46 -2.13
CA HIS A 8 4.89 -0.68 -0.96
C HIS A 8 6.30 -0.24 -1.30
N ARG A 9 6.94 0.52 -0.40
CA ARG A 9 8.34 0.95 -0.52
C ARG A 9 9.08 0.34 0.64
N THR A 10 10.13 -0.42 0.34
CA THR A 10 11.08 -0.89 1.35
C THR A 10 12.31 0.01 1.27
N PRO A 11 12.52 0.89 2.28
CA PRO A 11 13.69 1.74 2.29
C PRO A 11 14.96 0.88 2.37
N ALA A 12 16.03 1.39 1.76
CA ALA A 12 17.33 0.78 1.93
C ALA A 12 17.77 0.86 3.41
N PRO A 13 18.41 -0.19 3.96
CA PRO A 13 19.13 -0.05 5.21
C PRO A 13 20.22 1.02 5.08
N ALA A 14 20.53 1.71 6.18
CA ALA A 14 21.51 2.80 6.21
C ALA A 14 22.91 2.42 5.69
N THR A 15 23.21 1.12 5.66
CA THR A 15 24.49 0.56 5.23
C THR A 15 24.56 0.22 3.73
N ASP A 16 23.43 0.18 3.02
CA ASP A 16 23.42 -0.16 1.60
C ASP A 16 22.20 0.44 0.89
N THR A 17 22.41 1.60 0.27
CA THR A 17 21.37 2.33 -0.48
C THR A 17 20.91 1.60 -1.75
N SER A 18 21.64 0.59 -2.23
CA SER A 18 21.26 -0.19 -3.41
C SER A 18 20.18 -1.23 -3.13
N ALA A 19 19.92 -1.52 -1.86
CA ALA A 19 18.90 -2.48 -1.43
C ALA A 19 17.49 -1.88 -1.29
N ALA A 20 17.31 -0.59 -1.57
CA ALA A 20 15.98 0.02 -1.63
C ALA A 20 15.16 -0.67 -2.72
N SER A 21 13.94 -1.07 -2.38
CA SER A 21 13.04 -1.70 -3.34
C SER A 21 11.64 -1.14 -3.21
N SER A 22 10.87 -1.29 -4.28
CA SER A 22 9.45 -0.95 -4.24
C SER A 22 8.67 -1.95 -5.08
N VAL A 23 7.45 -2.20 -4.68
CA VAL A 23 6.52 -3.07 -5.38
C VAL A 23 5.20 -2.34 -5.59
N LEU A 24 4.72 -2.38 -6.83
CA LEU A 24 3.43 -1.85 -7.22
C LEU A 24 2.50 -3.02 -7.58
N VAL A 25 1.37 -3.12 -6.88
CA VAL A 25 0.36 -4.16 -7.11
C VAL A 25 -0.93 -3.52 -7.60
N ARG A 26 -1.49 -4.03 -8.70
CA ARG A 26 -2.77 -3.54 -9.21
C ARG A 26 -3.90 -4.00 -8.27
N ALA A 27 -4.73 -3.09 -7.79
CA ALA A 27 -5.67 -3.37 -6.71
C ALA A 27 -6.81 -4.32 -7.10
N ASP A 28 -7.09 -4.47 -8.40
CA ASP A 28 -8.10 -5.40 -8.94
C ASP A 28 -7.62 -6.86 -9.04
N THR A 29 -6.31 -7.11 -8.96
CA THR A 29 -5.75 -8.48 -8.97
C THR A 29 -5.67 -9.09 -7.56
N ILE A 30 -5.84 -8.27 -6.52
CA ILE A 30 -5.80 -8.71 -5.13
C ILE A 30 -7.08 -9.52 -4.83
N SER A 31 -6.92 -10.84 -4.69
CA SER A 31 -8.02 -11.74 -4.33
C SER A 31 -7.97 -12.23 -2.88
N LEU A 32 -6.84 -12.02 -2.20
CA LEU A 32 -6.60 -12.43 -0.82
C LEU A 32 -5.82 -11.33 -0.09
N LEU A 33 -6.31 -10.95 1.08
CA LEU A 33 -5.61 -10.08 2.02
C LEU A 33 -5.41 -10.82 3.34
N ARG A 34 -4.25 -10.65 3.93
CA ARG A 34 -3.92 -11.12 5.28
C ARG A 34 -3.20 -10.00 6.02
N ALA A 35 -3.50 -9.83 7.29
CA ALA A 35 -2.75 -8.93 8.14
C ALA A 35 -2.42 -9.59 9.48
N ASN A 36 -1.34 -9.11 10.07
CA ASN A 36 -1.04 -9.21 11.49
C ASN A 36 -0.43 -7.85 11.92
N GLU A 37 0.00 -7.77 13.17
CA GLU A 37 0.63 -6.56 13.72
C GLU A 37 1.96 -6.17 13.04
N TYR A 38 2.52 -7.05 12.20
CA TYR A 38 3.80 -6.82 11.53
C TYR A 38 3.67 -6.46 10.06
N SER A 39 2.63 -6.94 9.38
CA SER A 39 2.54 -6.80 7.93
C SER A 39 1.12 -6.92 7.40
N VAL A 40 0.84 -6.17 6.33
CA VAL A 40 -0.28 -6.44 5.43
C VAL A 40 0.26 -7.10 4.17
N LYS A 41 -0.35 -8.22 3.79
CA LYS A 41 0.09 -9.04 2.67
C LYS A 41 -1.07 -9.27 1.71
N ALA A 42 -0.81 -9.08 0.41
CA ALA A 42 -1.73 -9.41 -0.66
C ALA A 42 -1.27 -10.63 -1.44
N GLY A 43 -2.22 -11.43 -1.88
CA GLY A 43 -1.95 -12.55 -2.77
C GLY A 43 -3.06 -12.72 -3.80
N GLN A 44 -2.68 -13.38 -4.89
CA GLN A 44 -3.63 -14.06 -5.76
C GLN A 44 -3.73 -15.52 -5.33
N HIS A 45 -4.91 -16.13 -5.44
CA HIS A 45 -5.07 -17.54 -5.12
C HIS A 45 -4.10 -18.40 -5.96
N GLY A 46 -3.21 -19.14 -5.31
CA GLY A 46 -2.17 -19.96 -5.96
C GLY A 46 -0.89 -19.22 -6.38
N ALA A 47 -0.72 -17.94 -6.02
CA ALA A 47 0.45 -17.13 -6.37
C ALA A 47 1.28 -16.72 -5.14
N THR A 48 2.49 -16.23 -5.41
CA THR A 48 3.36 -15.63 -4.40
C THR A 48 2.66 -14.46 -3.71
N THR A 49 2.74 -14.44 -2.38
CA THR A 49 2.19 -13.36 -1.57
C THR A 49 3.18 -12.19 -1.53
N VAL A 50 2.67 -10.97 -1.71
CA VAL A 50 3.42 -9.71 -1.74
C VAL A 50 3.11 -8.91 -0.46
N VAL A 51 4.13 -8.31 0.13
CA VAL A 51 3.96 -7.38 1.26
C VAL A 51 3.49 -6.03 0.73
N LEU A 52 2.47 -5.47 1.36
CA LEU A 52 1.88 -4.17 1.00
C LEU A 52 2.16 -3.08 2.05
N ALA A 53 2.40 -3.49 3.30
CA ALA A 53 2.84 -2.64 4.39
C ALA A 53 3.61 -3.49 5.39
N ASP A 54 4.66 -2.93 5.99
CA ASP A 54 5.46 -3.58 7.03
C ASP A 54 5.65 -2.63 8.22
N SER A 55 5.48 -3.15 9.43
CA SER A 55 5.77 -2.44 10.68
C SER A 55 7.19 -1.86 10.74
N VAL A 56 8.16 -2.51 10.09
CA VAL A 56 9.55 -2.05 10.02
C VAL A 56 9.67 -0.70 9.29
N ASP A 57 8.73 -0.38 8.39
CA ASP A 57 8.76 0.90 7.65
C ASP A 57 8.42 2.11 8.56
N GLY A 58 7.81 1.86 9.73
CA GLY A 58 7.38 2.91 10.66
C GLY A 58 7.89 2.75 12.09
N ASP A 59 8.76 1.76 12.34
CA ASP A 59 9.23 1.40 13.69
C ASP A 59 8.09 1.16 14.71
N ASP A 60 6.88 0.83 14.24
CA ASP A 60 5.68 0.61 15.07
C ASP A 60 4.78 -0.48 14.48
N ALA A 61 4.04 -1.15 15.36
CA ALA A 61 3.09 -2.19 14.98
C ALA A 61 1.96 -1.63 14.10
N LEU A 62 1.56 -2.42 13.11
CA LEU A 62 0.40 -2.09 12.30
C LEU A 62 -0.89 -2.24 13.13
N PRO A 63 -1.89 -1.37 12.91
CA PRO A 63 -3.20 -1.50 13.55
C PRO A 63 -3.81 -2.89 13.33
N LEU A 64 -4.59 -3.36 14.31
CA LEU A 64 -5.41 -4.55 14.11
C LEU A 64 -6.33 -4.33 12.90
N ASP A 65 -6.44 -5.35 12.05
CA ASP A 65 -7.29 -5.31 10.86
C ASP A 65 -6.93 -4.20 9.84
N PHE A 66 -5.68 -3.73 9.81
CA PHE A 66 -5.23 -2.67 8.88
C PHE A 66 -5.49 -2.99 7.38
N HIS A 67 -5.62 -4.27 7.02
CA HIS A 67 -6.06 -4.70 5.68
C HIS A 67 -7.51 -4.33 5.35
N ILE A 68 -8.40 -4.17 6.33
CA ILE A 68 -9.77 -3.67 6.12
C ILE A 68 -9.72 -2.19 5.72
N GLU A 69 -8.85 -1.41 6.36
CA GLU A 69 -8.63 -0.01 6.00
C GLU A 69 -8.08 0.14 4.59
N LEU A 70 -7.21 -0.78 4.15
CA LEU A 70 -6.75 -0.84 2.76
C LEU A 70 -7.93 -1.00 1.78
N VAL A 71 -8.91 -1.87 2.08
CA VAL A 71 -10.10 -2.03 1.23
C VAL A 71 -10.89 -0.72 1.14
N ALA A 72 -11.03 0.00 2.26
CA ALA A 72 -11.67 1.30 2.28
C ALA A 72 -10.89 2.34 1.45
N ALA A 73 -9.55 2.36 1.55
CA ALA A 73 -8.69 3.24 0.78
C ALA A 73 -8.76 2.95 -0.73
N VAL A 74 -8.73 1.68 -1.14
CA VAL A 74 -8.95 1.27 -2.54
C VAL A 74 -10.32 1.73 -3.04
N ALA A 75 -11.37 1.64 -2.22
CA ALA A 75 -12.68 2.15 -2.59
C ALA A 75 -12.69 3.68 -2.76
N ARG A 76 -11.96 4.44 -1.93
CA ARG A 76 -11.76 5.90 -2.11
C ARG A 76 -11.00 6.19 -3.41
N ALA A 77 -9.89 5.50 -3.65
CA ALA A 77 -9.10 5.63 -4.88
C ALA A 77 -9.91 5.34 -6.14
N ARG A 78 -10.74 4.28 -6.14
CA ARG A 78 -11.65 3.98 -7.26
C ARG A 78 -12.70 5.07 -7.52
N ARG A 79 -13.10 5.84 -6.50
CA ARG A 79 -13.99 7.00 -6.69
C ARG A 79 -13.22 8.17 -7.30
N ALA A 80 -12.00 8.43 -6.83
CA ALA A 80 -11.14 9.47 -7.39
C ALA A 80 -10.77 9.20 -8.85
N ALA A 81 -10.31 7.98 -9.15
CA ALA A 81 -9.95 7.53 -10.51
C ALA A 81 -11.10 7.70 -11.52
N ARG A 82 -12.35 7.46 -11.09
CA ARG A 82 -13.54 7.65 -11.93
C ARG A 82 -13.84 9.12 -12.25
N ASN A 83 -13.39 10.05 -11.40
CA ASN A 83 -13.66 11.48 -11.56
C ASN A 83 -12.52 12.23 -12.27
N GLY A 84 -11.28 11.74 -12.17
CA GLY A 84 -10.07 12.45 -12.64
C GLY A 84 -9.38 11.89 -13.88
N ASP A 85 -9.81 10.73 -14.40
CA ASP A 85 -9.16 9.99 -15.51
C ASP A 85 -7.66 9.72 -15.32
N GLU A 86 -7.17 9.84 -14.08
CA GLU A 86 -5.79 9.62 -13.66
C GLU A 86 -5.69 8.45 -12.67
N ASP A 87 -4.70 7.60 -12.89
CA ASP A 87 -4.37 6.48 -12.00
C ASP A 87 -4.15 6.95 -10.57
N GLN A 88 -4.62 6.14 -9.63
CA GLN A 88 -4.51 6.43 -8.20
C GLN A 88 -3.62 5.40 -7.53
N VAL A 89 -2.78 5.84 -6.61
CA VAL A 89 -1.85 5.01 -5.85
C VAL A 89 -2.21 5.09 -4.38
N VAL A 90 -2.35 3.92 -3.76
CA VAL A 90 -2.60 3.75 -2.34
C VAL A 90 -1.29 3.37 -1.65
N ILE A 91 -0.93 4.09 -0.59
CA ILE A 91 0.33 3.90 0.14
C ILE A 91 0.03 3.81 1.64
N ALA A 92 0.64 2.87 2.35
CA ALA A 92 0.65 2.87 3.81
C ALA A 92 1.72 3.84 4.30
N GLU A 93 1.34 4.82 5.11
CA GLU A 93 2.24 5.84 5.63
C GLU A 93 1.92 6.13 7.10
N LEU A 94 2.92 6.61 7.83
CA LEU A 94 2.70 7.17 9.15
C LEU A 94 2.14 8.59 9.03
N SER A 95 0.98 8.80 9.64
CA SER A 95 0.43 10.14 9.85
C SER A 95 1.36 10.99 10.71
N ARG A 96 1.18 12.31 10.67
CA ARG A 96 1.93 13.25 11.52
C ARG A 96 1.73 13.01 13.02
N THR A 97 0.66 12.32 13.38
CA THR A 97 0.33 11.93 14.76
C THR A 97 0.89 10.56 15.14
N GLY A 98 1.63 9.90 14.25
CA GLY A 98 2.29 8.61 14.51
C GLY A 98 1.39 7.39 14.26
N GLY A 99 0.16 7.56 13.79
CA GLY A 99 -0.72 6.45 13.42
C GLY A 99 -0.55 6.05 11.97
N TRP A 100 -0.53 4.75 11.69
CA TRP A 100 -0.55 4.21 10.33
C TRP A 100 -1.86 4.54 9.61
N GLU A 101 -1.76 5.01 8.36
CA GLU A 101 -2.90 5.33 7.50
C GLU A 101 -2.65 4.91 6.06
N TRP A 102 -3.71 4.51 5.35
CA TRP A 102 -3.66 4.30 3.90
C TRP A 102 -4.06 5.56 3.14
N ASN A 103 -3.08 6.24 2.58
CA ASN A 103 -3.23 7.47 1.81
C ASN A 103 -3.43 7.18 0.32
N VAL A 104 -4.16 8.07 -0.36
CA VAL A 104 -4.48 7.97 -1.78
C VAL A 104 -3.88 9.19 -2.48
N HIS A 105 -3.07 8.93 -3.51
CA HIS A 105 -2.39 9.95 -4.28
C HIS A 105 -2.66 9.74 -5.78
N PRO A 106 -2.87 10.81 -6.56
CA PRO A 106 -2.71 10.76 -8.01
C PRO A 106 -1.30 10.32 -8.38
N LEU A 107 -1.16 9.49 -9.42
CA LEU A 107 0.14 8.98 -9.85
C LEU A 107 1.12 10.11 -10.21
N ALA A 108 0.65 11.24 -10.75
CA ALA A 108 1.47 12.38 -11.12
C ALA A 108 2.14 13.08 -9.92
N GLU A 109 1.55 12.99 -8.72
CA GLU A 109 2.13 13.58 -7.50
C GLU A 109 3.32 12.76 -6.96
N LEU A 110 3.48 11.52 -7.44
CA LEU A 110 4.53 10.59 -7.00
C LEU A 110 5.71 10.50 -7.98
N ARG A 111 5.71 11.29 -9.06
CA ARG A 111 6.74 11.32 -10.11
C ARG A 111 7.73 12.45 -9.96
#